data_AF-A0A938L5P9-F1
#
_entry.id   AF-A0A938L5P9-F1
#
_cell.length_a   1.000
_cell.length_b   1.000
_cell.length_c   1.000
_cell.angle_alpha   90.00
_cell.angle_beta   90.00
_cell.angle_gamma   90.00
#
_symmetry.space_group_name_H-M   'P 1'
#
loop_
_entity.id
_entity.type
_entity.pdbx_description
1 polymer ?
#
loop_
_entity_poly.entity_id
_entity_poly.type
_entity_poly.pdbx_seq_one_letter_code
_entity_poly.pdbx_strand_id
1 'polypeptide(L)'
;LAIEASGVRKPYVIPELPKSKGPGKEYSVDEVLALAGGDGLKARDFKNGEKMYKAARCVICHRFGGDGGATGPDLTQLAGRFNLKDLTDAIVDPSKVISDQYKASTIETKEGKVITGRIVSESKETITVVTDPENATKVAVIKKSDIESNEPSKVSLMPKDLLKTLNENEVRDLLAYLLSRGNPNDAMFRK
;
A
#
# COMPACT_ATOMS: atom_id res chain seq x y z
N LEU A 1 -29.04 9.22 2.03
CA LEU A 1 -28.46 10.58 2.10
C LEU A 1 -27.73 10.91 3.42
N ALA A 2 -27.54 9.97 4.37
CA ALA A 2 -26.91 10.27 5.67
C ALA A 2 -25.42 9.84 5.82
N ILE A 3 -24.83 9.21 4.80
CA ILE A 3 -23.44 8.67 4.88
C ILE A 3 -22.40 9.75 4.55
N GLU A 4 -22.78 10.82 3.86
CA GLU A 4 -21.83 11.86 3.43
C GLU A 4 -21.50 12.89 4.51
N ALA A 5 -22.31 12.96 5.59
CA ALA A 5 -22.15 13.96 6.65
C ALA A 5 -21.08 13.60 7.71
N SER A 6 -20.55 12.39 7.70
CA SER A 6 -19.56 11.91 8.69
C SER A 6 -18.14 11.81 8.13
N GLY A 7 -17.90 12.15 6.85
CA GLY A 7 -16.59 11.99 6.20
C GLY A 7 -16.13 10.54 6.04
N VAL A 8 -16.96 9.58 6.46
CA VAL A 8 -16.70 8.14 6.33
C VAL A 8 -17.09 7.73 4.91
N ARG A 9 -16.09 7.72 4.01
CA ARG A 9 -16.28 7.14 2.67
C ARG A 9 -16.74 5.69 2.80
N LYS A 10 -17.62 5.27 1.88
CA LYS A 10 -18.04 3.87 1.78
C LYS A 10 -16.81 2.96 1.69
N PRO A 11 -16.82 1.78 2.34
CA PRO A 11 -15.73 0.83 2.22
C PRO A 11 -15.44 0.55 0.74
N TYR A 12 -14.16 0.51 0.39
CA TYR A 12 -13.76 0.12 -0.96
C TYR A 12 -14.18 -1.34 -1.20
N VAL A 13 -14.94 -1.58 -2.25
CA VAL A 13 -15.32 -2.93 -2.66
C VAL A 13 -14.20 -3.47 -3.53
N ILE A 14 -13.46 -4.44 -3.00
CA ILE A 14 -12.34 -5.06 -3.71
C ILE A 14 -12.90 -5.76 -4.96
N PRO A 15 -12.53 -5.33 -6.18
CA PRO A 15 -12.97 -5.99 -7.40
C PRO A 15 -12.25 -7.33 -7.58
N GLU A 16 -12.73 -8.15 -8.51
CA GLU A 16 -11.94 -9.30 -8.97
C GLU A 16 -10.61 -8.80 -9.54
N LEU A 17 -9.51 -9.25 -8.95
CA LEU A 17 -8.19 -8.75 -9.30
C LEU A 17 -7.67 -9.47 -10.55
N PRO A 18 -7.09 -8.72 -11.52
CA PRO A 18 -6.48 -9.33 -12.68
C PRO A 18 -5.27 -10.17 -12.28
N LYS A 19 -4.96 -11.19 -13.09
CA LYS A 19 -3.75 -12.00 -12.91
C LYS A 19 -2.59 -11.44 -13.73
N SER A 20 -1.39 -11.51 -13.17
CA SER A 20 -0.15 -11.37 -13.92
C SER A 20 0.02 -12.52 -14.92
N LYS A 21 0.84 -12.29 -15.94
CA LYS A 21 1.26 -13.27 -16.93
C LYS A 21 2.39 -14.14 -16.38
N GLY A 22 3.34 -13.54 -15.65
CA GLY A 22 4.50 -14.26 -15.12
C GLY A 22 5.43 -14.81 -16.23
N PRO A 23 6.29 -15.79 -15.91
CA PRO A 23 6.52 -16.33 -14.57
C PRO A 23 7.06 -15.25 -13.64
N GLY A 24 6.64 -15.28 -12.37
CA GLY A 24 7.18 -14.41 -11.34
C GLY A 24 8.37 -15.04 -10.64
N LYS A 25 9.13 -14.22 -9.91
CA LYS A 25 10.25 -14.64 -9.05
C LYS A 25 10.32 -13.74 -7.82
N GLU A 26 11.13 -14.14 -6.84
CA GLU A 26 11.52 -13.21 -5.77
C GLU A 26 12.44 -12.13 -6.36
N TYR A 27 12.20 -10.88 -5.97
CA TYR A 27 12.95 -9.74 -6.43
C TYR A 27 13.67 -9.08 -5.26
N SER A 28 14.96 -8.85 -5.42
CA SER A 28 15.73 -7.96 -4.54
C SER A 28 15.59 -6.50 -4.97
N VAL A 29 15.91 -5.57 -4.05
CA VAL A 29 15.94 -4.13 -4.36
C VAL A 29 16.89 -3.83 -5.52
N ASP A 30 18.08 -4.42 -5.52
CA ASP A 30 19.09 -4.17 -6.53
C ASP A 30 18.67 -4.67 -7.92
N GLU A 31 17.99 -5.82 -8.00
CA GLU A 31 17.43 -6.31 -9.26
C GLU A 31 16.36 -5.36 -9.81
N VAL A 32 15.44 -4.90 -8.97
CA VAL A 32 14.37 -3.99 -9.40
C VAL A 32 14.95 -2.65 -9.85
N LEU A 33 15.96 -2.14 -9.14
CA LEU A 33 16.71 -0.95 -9.54
C LEU A 33 17.41 -1.15 -10.89
N ALA A 34 18.06 -2.29 -11.10
CA ALA A 34 18.71 -2.62 -12.37
C ALA A 34 17.68 -2.73 -13.51
N LEU A 35 16.49 -3.27 -13.25
CA LEU A 35 15.41 -3.35 -14.21
C LEU A 35 14.88 -1.96 -14.62
N ALA A 36 14.80 -1.03 -13.68
CA ALA A 36 14.26 0.32 -13.90
C ALA A 36 15.32 1.35 -14.30
N GLY A 37 16.61 1.02 -14.21
CA GLY A 37 17.72 1.89 -14.58
C GLY A 37 17.85 2.12 -16.09
N GLY A 38 18.55 3.20 -16.47
CA GLY A 38 18.81 3.56 -17.86
C GLY A 38 17.53 3.72 -18.68
N ASP A 39 17.38 2.92 -19.72
CA ASP A 39 16.20 2.91 -20.60
C ASP A 39 15.10 1.94 -20.13
N GLY A 40 15.26 1.31 -18.96
CA GLY A 40 14.35 0.28 -18.45
C GLY A 40 12.89 0.72 -18.25
N LEU A 41 12.65 2.02 -18.10
CA LEU A 41 11.31 2.63 -17.98
C LEU A 41 10.85 3.37 -19.25
N LYS A 42 11.56 3.25 -20.38
CA LYS A 42 11.13 3.82 -21.66
C LYS A 42 10.22 2.86 -22.43
N ALA A 43 9.30 3.42 -23.22
CA ALA A 43 8.35 2.68 -24.05
C ALA A 43 7.62 1.53 -23.29
N ARG A 44 7.20 1.80 -22.05
CA ARG A 44 6.42 0.87 -21.22
C ARG A 44 4.95 0.83 -21.62
N ASP A 45 4.24 -0.20 -21.19
CA ASP A 45 2.80 -0.32 -21.43
C ASP A 45 2.00 0.24 -20.24
N PHE A 46 1.36 1.39 -20.46
CA PHE A 46 0.52 2.06 -19.44
C PHE A 46 -0.59 1.16 -18.91
N LYS A 47 -1.33 0.48 -19.81
CA LYS A 47 -2.48 -0.34 -19.41
C LYS A 47 -2.03 -1.59 -18.68
N ASN A 48 -0.90 -2.16 -19.09
CA ASN A 48 -0.32 -3.28 -18.36
C ASN A 48 0.18 -2.83 -16.97
N GLY A 49 0.77 -1.64 -16.85
CA GLY A 49 1.17 -1.09 -15.55
C GLY A 49 -0.01 -0.87 -14.60
N GLU A 50 -1.11 -0.31 -15.08
CA GLU A 50 -2.37 -0.21 -14.30
C GLU A 50 -2.89 -1.59 -13.89
N LYS A 51 -2.88 -2.56 -14.82
CA LYS A 51 -3.27 -3.94 -14.55
C LYS A 51 -2.37 -4.54 -13.46
N MET A 52 -1.06 -4.31 -13.50
CA MET A 52 -0.11 -4.84 -12.52
C MET A 52 -0.27 -4.19 -11.15
N TYR A 53 -0.66 -2.92 -11.07
CA TYR A 53 -1.02 -2.28 -9.80
C TYR A 53 -2.17 -3.01 -9.10
N LYS A 54 -3.15 -3.49 -9.87
CA LYS A 54 -4.28 -4.29 -9.34
C LYS A 54 -3.86 -5.74 -9.07
N ALA A 55 -3.08 -6.36 -9.97
CA ALA A 55 -2.63 -7.75 -9.84
C ALA A 55 -1.69 -7.96 -8.63
N ALA A 56 -0.82 -6.99 -8.36
CA ALA A 56 0.05 -6.93 -7.18
C ALA A 56 -0.71 -6.52 -5.91
N ARG A 57 -2.04 -6.41 -5.96
CA ARG A 57 -2.94 -6.11 -4.83
C ARG A 57 -2.77 -4.71 -4.23
N CYS A 58 -1.99 -3.82 -4.84
CA CYS A 58 -1.76 -2.47 -4.31
C CYS A 58 -3.07 -1.68 -4.14
N VAL A 59 -4.00 -1.84 -5.09
CA VAL A 59 -5.33 -1.20 -5.10
C VAL A 59 -6.19 -1.52 -3.87
N ILE A 60 -5.95 -2.64 -3.20
CA ILE A 60 -6.74 -3.03 -2.01
C ILE A 60 -6.51 -2.04 -0.88
N CYS A 61 -5.27 -1.59 -0.69
CA CYS A 61 -4.87 -0.77 0.46
C CYS A 61 -4.61 0.68 0.09
N HIS A 62 -4.20 0.94 -1.15
CA HIS A 62 -3.77 2.25 -1.61
C HIS A 62 -4.72 2.84 -2.64
N ARG A 63 -4.93 4.16 -2.51
CA ARG A 63 -5.57 4.95 -3.56
C ARG A 63 -4.59 5.31 -4.65
N PHE A 64 -5.08 5.33 -5.88
CA PHE A 64 -4.38 5.85 -7.04
C PHE A 64 -5.39 6.41 -8.05
N GLY A 65 -5.25 7.69 -8.42
CA GLY A 65 -6.20 8.35 -9.33
C GLY A 65 -7.64 8.42 -8.79
N GLY A 66 -7.83 8.31 -7.47
CA GLY A 66 -9.14 8.30 -6.81
C GLY A 66 -9.78 6.91 -6.63
N ASP A 67 -9.20 5.86 -7.19
CA ASP A 67 -9.64 4.46 -7.02
C ASP A 67 -8.78 3.72 -5.98
N GLY A 68 -9.35 2.73 -5.28
CA GLY A 68 -8.65 1.89 -4.31
C GLY A 68 -8.97 2.16 -2.83
N GLY A 69 -8.38 1.34 -1.97
CA GLY A 69 -8.57 1.41 -0.52
C GLY A 69 -7.84 2.57 0.15
N ALA A 70 -8.19 2.82 1.42
CA ALA A 70 -7.72 3.98 2.19
C ALA A 70 -6.92 3.62 3.46
N THR A 71 -6.45 2.37 3.55
CA THR A 71 -5.64 1.91 4.69
C THR A 71 -4.22 2.47 4.60
N GLY A 72 -3.63 2.43 3.41
CA GLY A 72 -2.32 2.98 3.09
C GLY A 72 -2.40 4.41 2.54
N PRO A 73 -1.24 5.05 2.28
CA PRO A 73 -1.16 6.37 1.66
C PRO A 73 -1.72 6.40 0.24
N ASP A 74 -2.19 7.57 -0.16
CA ASP A 74 -2.52 7.83 -1.56
C ASP A 74 -1.24 7.91 -2.40
N LEU A 75 -1.15 7.05 -3.41
CA LEU A 75 0.03 6.88 -4.25
C LEU A 75 -0.01 7.77 -5.49
N THR A 76 -1.10 8.47 -5.77
CA THR A 76 -1.26 9.30 -7.00
C THR A 76 -0.10 10.28 -7.21
N GLN A 77 0.38 10.89 -6.13
CA GLN A 77 1.45 11.91 -6.17
C GLN A 77 2.82 11.39 -5.73
N LEU A 78 3.04 10.06 -5.68
CA LEU A 78 4.24 9.46 -5.10
C LEU A 78 5.53 9.93 -5.80
N ALA A 79 5.50 10.10 -7.13
CA ALA A 79 6.69 10.43 -7.93
C ALA A 79 7.29 11.82 -7.62
N GLY A 80 6.57 12.69 -6.89
CA GLY A 80 7.11 13.95 -6.39
C GLY A 80 7.73 13.86 -4.99
N ARG A 81 7.60 12.72 -4.31
CA ARG A 81 7.98 12.52 -2.90
C ARG A 81 9.03 11.43 -2.70
N PHE A 82 9.06 10.44 -3.59
CA PHE A 82 9.94 9.28 -3.50
C PHE A 82 10.76 9.17 -4.77
N ASN A 83 12.06 8.91 -4.62
CA ASN A 83 12.88 8.50 -5.75
C ASN A 83 12.66 7.00 -6.05
N LEU A 84 13.22 6.52 -7.16
CA LEU A 84 13.08 5.12 -7.58
C LEU A 84 13.56 4.12 -6.52
N LYS A 85 14.64 4.44 -5.79
CA LYS A 85 15.18 3.58 -4.73
C LYS A 85 14.26 3.54 -3.52
N ASP A 86 13.74 4.68 -3.06
CA ASP A 86 12.83 4.72 -1.92
C ASP A 86 11.54 3.93 -2.23
N LEU A 87 11.00 4.09 -3.45
CA LEU A 87 9.85 3.34 -3.92
C LEU A 87 10.13 1.83 -3.95
N THR A 88 11.28 1.45 -4.49
CA THR A 88 11.69 0.04 -4.60
C THR A 88 11.91 -0.58 -3.23
N ASP A 89 12.61 0.11 -2.33
CA ASP A 89 12.82 -0.30 -0.95
C ASP A 89 11.48 -0.53 -0.24
N ALA A 90 10.52 0.39 -0.41
CA ALA A 90 9.20 0.26 0.20
C ALA A 90 8.43 -0.95 -0.34
N ILE A 91 8.42 -1.19 -1.65
CA ILE A 91 7.68 -2.30 -2.28
C ILE A 91 8.30 -3.67 -1.92
N VAL A 92 9.63 -3.77 -1.98
CA VAL A 92 10.35 -5.05 -1.77
C VAL A 92 10.48 -5.37 -0.28
N ASP A 93 10.77 -4.38 0.56
CA ASP A 93 10.90 -4.55 2.00
C ASP A 93 10.04 -3.53 2.77
N PRO A 94 8.71 -3.73 2.82
CA PRO A 94 7.77 -2.80 3.44
C PRO A 94 8.01 -2.54 4.93
N SER A 95 8.75 -3.42 5.62
CA SER A 95 9.03 -3.29 7.05
C SER A 95 10.35 -2.57 7.34
N LYS A 96 11.18 -2.29 6.33
CA LYS A 96 12.47 -1.60 6.48
C LYS A 96 12.33 -0.20 7.05
N VAL A 97 11.38 0.56 6.50
CA VAL A 97 11.05 1.91 6.96
C VAL A 97 9.54 2.05 6.96
N ILE A 98 8.94 2.11 8.16
CA ILE A 98 7.51 2.28 8.34
C ILE A 98 7.26 3.70 8.86
N SER A 99 6.55 4.51 8.07
CA SER A 99 6.13 5.85 8.50
C SER A 99 5.29 5.76 9.78
N ASP A 100 5.54 6.65 10.73
CA ASP A 100 4.80 6.67 12.01
C ASP A 100 3.28 6.82 11.82
N GLN A 101 2.84 7.49 10.74
CA GLN A 101 1.42 7.63 10.40
C GLN A 101 0.77 6.30 9.99
N TYR A 102 1.56 5.35 9.48
CA TYR A 102 1.11 4.06 8.94
C TYR A 102 1.58 2.85 9.75
N LYS A 103 2.36 3.07 10.81
CA LYS A 103 2.85 2.03 11.69
C LYS A 103 1.68 1.42 12.46
N ALA A 104 1.59 0.09 12.43
CA ALA A 104 0.66 -0.63 13.28
C ALA A 104 1.17 -0.60 14.73
N SER A 105 0.25 -0.83 15.66
CA SER A 105 0.55 -1.06 17.06
C SER A 105 -0.05 -2.39 17.48
N THR A 106 0.67 -3.09 18.35
CA THR A 106 0.19 -4.28 19.04
C THR A 106 -0.24 -3.84 20.43
N ILE A 107 -1.53 -3.93 20.68
CA ILE A 107 -2.19 -3.49 21.90
C ILE A 107 -2.63 -4.73 22.66
N GLU A 108 -2.11 -4.88 23.86
CA GLU A 108 -2.56 -5.91 24.80
C GLU A 108 -3.51 -5.28 25.80
N THR A 109 -4.68 -5.89 25.98
CA THR A 109 -5.62 -5.47 27.01
C THR A 109 -5.38 -6.24 28.30
N LYS A 110 -5.80 -5.67 29.42
CA LYS A 110 -5.75 -6.31 30.75
C LYS A 110 -6.54 -7.62 30.85
N GLU A 111 -7.39 -7.91 29.86
CA GLU A 111 -8.12 -9.17 29.72
C GLU A 111 -7.35 -10.22 28.89
N GLY A 112 -6.09 -9.93 28.51
CA GLY A 112 -5.24 -10.79 27.68
C GLY A 112 -5.59 -10.78 26.19
N LYS A 113 -6.39 -9.82 25.70
CA LYS A 113 -6.68 -9.71 24.26
C LYS A 113 -5.55 -8.96 23.56
N VAL A 114 -5.03 -9.54 22.49
CA VAL A 114 -4.04 -8.90 21.62
C VAL A 114 -4.72 -8.38 20.37
N ILE A 115 -4.64 -7.07 20.15
CA ILE A 115 -5.19 -6.38 18.98
C ILE A 115 -4.01 -5.77 18.22
N THR A 116 -3.81 -6.19 16.98
CA THR A 116 -2.82 -5.55 16.09
C THR A 116 -3.54 -4.77 15.01
N GLY A 117 -3.15 -3.50 14.83
CA GLY A 117 -3.75 -2.66 13.81
C GLY A 117 -3.20 -1.24 13.84
N ARG A 118 -3.70 -0.39 12.95
CA ARG A 118 -3.25 1.00 12.87
C ARG A 118 -4.14 1.90 13.70
N ILE A 119 -3.57 2.66 14.63
CA ILE A 119 -4.31 3.68 15.39
C ILE A 119 -4.67 4.82 14.43
N VAL A 120 -5.97 5.08 14.28
CA VAL A 120 -6.51 6.12 13.37
C VAL A 120 -7.08 7.31 14.11
N SER A 121 -7.38 7.16 15.39
CA SER A 121 -7.84 8.22 16.27
C SER A 121 -7.48 7.89 17.71
N GLU A 122 -7.10 8.91 18.46
CA GLU A 122 -6.79 8.79 19.88
C GLU A 122 -7.41 9.98 20.61
N SER A 123 -8.23 9.70 21.61
CA SER A 123 -8.86 10.69 22.49
C SER A 123 -8.25 10.59 23.91
N LYS A 124 -8.79 11.35 24.86
CA LYS A 124 -8.39 11.22 26.27
C LYS A 124 -8.75 9.86 26.87
N GLU A 125 -9.81 9.23 26.39
CA GLU A 125 -10.38 8.00 27.00
C GLU A 125 -10.20 6.76 26.14
N THR A 126 -10.13 6.91 24.82
CA THR A 126 -10.18 5.79 23.87
C THR A 126 -9.14 5.91 22.77
N ILE A 127 -8.78 4.75 22.21
CA ILE A 127 -8.08 4.62 20.93
C ILE A 127 -8.98 3.88 19.95
N THR A 128 -8.98 4.34 18.70
CA THR A 128 -9.66 3.67 17.59
C THR A 128 -8.61 3.09 16.67
N VAL A 129 -8.70 1.78 16.44
CA VAL A 129 -7.71 0.98 15.72
C VAL A 129 -8.37 0.34 14.50
N VAL A 130 -7.84 0.58 13.30
CA VAL A 130 -8.20 -0.22 12.12
C VAL A 130 -7.49 -1.57 12.24
N THR A 131 -8.27 -2.63 12.34
CA THR A 131 -7.78 -4.00 12.60
C THR A 131 -7.67 -4.86 11.34
N ASP A 132 -8.28 -4.41 10.24
CA ASP A 132 -8.23 -5.10 8.95
C ASP A 132 -7.50 -4.22 7.92
N PRO A 133 -6.30 -4.63 7.45
CA PRO A 133 -5.56 -3.88 6.45
C PRO A 133 -6.31 -3.71 5.13
N GLU A 134 -7.18 -4.64 4.78
CA GLU A 134 -7.94 -4.61 3.52
C GLU A 134 -9.27 -3.87 3.66
N ASN A 135 -9.68 -3.52 4.89
CA ASN A 135 -10.92 -2.82 5.14
C ASN A 135 -10.77 -1.73 6.22
N ALA A 136 -10.56 -0.50 5.76
CA ALA A 136 -10.41 0.67 6.61
C ALA A 136 -11.64 1.02 7.49
N THR A 137 -12.79 0.39 7.28
CA THR A 137 -14.01 0.61 8.10
C THR A 137 -14.15 -0.37 9.26
N LYS A 138 -13.36 -1.46 9.27
CA LYS A 138 -13.33 -2.39 10.40
C LYS A 138 -12.41 -1.85 11.48
N VAL A 139 -13.03 -1.27 12.50
CA VAL A 139 -12.34 -0.64 13.63
C VAL A 139 -12.67 -1.30 14.95
N ALA A 140 -11.70 -1.31 15.86
CA ALA A 140 -11.90 -1.60 17.27
C ALA A 140 -11.73 -0.30 18.07
N VAL A 141 -12.64 -0.04 19.00
CA VAL A 141 -12.53 1.08 19.95
C VAL A 141 -12.17 0.49 21.31
N ILE A 142 -11.02 0.89 21.85
CA ILE A 142 -10.45 0.35 23.09
C ILE A 142 -10.35 1.50 24.08
N LYS A 143 -10.81 1.31 25.32
CA LYS A 143 -10.59 2.30 26.38
C LYS A 143 -9.14 2.23 26.83
N LYS A 144 -8.51 3.38 27.03
CA LYS A 144 -7.13 3.47 27.52
C LYS A 144 -6.96 2.85 28.90
N SER A 145 -8.00 2.88 29.73
CA SER A 145 -8.03 2.21 31.04
C SER A 145 -7.84 0.69 30.96
N ASP A 146 -8.17 0.09 29.81
CA ASP A 146 -8.21 -1.35 29.61
C ASP A 146 -6.94 -1.84 28.89
N ILE A 147 -6.07 -0.92 28.47
CA ILE A 147 -4.78 -1.22 27.84
C ILE A 147 -3.76 -1.57 28.92
N GLU A 148 -3.08 -2.70 28.73
CA GLU A 148 -1.94 -3.13 29.52
C GLU A 148 -0.64 -2.69 28.85
N SER A 149 -0.50 -2.91 27.55
CA SER A 149 0.65 -2.48 26.75
C SER A 149 0.23 -2.00 25.35
N ASN A 150 1.00 -1.08 24.79
CA ASN A 150 0.81 -0.57 23.44
C ASN A 150 2.17 -0.35 22.78
N GLU A 151 2.61 -1.31 21.98
CA GLU A 151 3.93 -1.31 21.37
C GLU A 151 3.83 -1.11 19.84
N PRO A 152 4.64 -0.23 19.24
CA PRO A 152 4.71 -0.11 17.79
C PRO A 152 5.18 -1.42 17.14
N SER A 153 4.45 -1.89 16.13
CA SER A 153 4.82 -3.08 15.37
C SER A 153 6.09 -2.84 14.56
N LYS A 154 7.00 -3.81 14.60
CA LYS A 154 8.18 -3.88 13.72
C LYS A 154 7.85 -4.41 12.32
N VAL A 155 6.63 -4.92 12.13
CA VAL A 155 6.15 -5.49 10.86
C VAL A 155 5.11 -4.55 10.26
N SER A 156 5.27 -4.23 8.98
CA SER A 156 4.35 -3.40 8.23
C SER A 156 3.02 -4.10 7.96
N LEU A 157 1.93 -3.33 7.88
CA LEU A 157 0.66 -3.82 7.35
C LEU A 157 0.69 -4.04 5.84
N MET A 158 1.66 -3.43 5.14
CA MET A 158 1.88 -3.71 3.73
C MET A 158 2.50 -5.10 3.57
N PRO A 159 1.86 -6.03 2.82
CA PRO A 159 2.38 -7.38 2.64
C PRO A 159 3.75 -7.40 1.96
N LYS A 160 4.56 -8.42 2.26
CA LYS A 160 5.76 -8.74 1.49
C LYS A 160 5.39 -9.45 0.19
N ASP A 161 6.39 -9.66 -0.67
CA ASP A 161 6.27 -10.47 -1.89
C ASP A 161 5.28 -9.94 -2.94
N LEU A 162 4.97 -8.65 -2.91
CA LEU A 162 4.00 -8.02 -3.83
C LEU A 162 4.38 -8.18 -5.32
N LEU A 163 5.68 -8.28 -5.61
CA LEU A 163 6.20 -8.45 -6.97
C LEU A 163 6.35 -9.93 -7.38
N LYS A 164 6.16 -10.88 -6.46
CA LYS A 164 6.55 -12.30 -6.65
C LYS A 164 5.83 -13.00 -7.80
N THR A 165 4.68 -12.50 -8.21
CA THR A 165 3.88 -13.05 -9.31
C THR A 165 4.15 -12.37 -10.67
N LEU A 166 4.90 -11.27 -10.69
CA LEU A 166 5.14 -10.45 -11.88
C LEU A 166 6.44 -10.88 -12.56
N ASN A 167 6.45 -10.95 -13.90
CA ASN A 167 7.71 -11.04 -14.65
C ASN A 167 8.40 -9.65 -14.74
N GLU A 168 9.63 -9.63 -15.25
CA GLU A 168 10.46 -8.40 -15.26
C GLU A 168 9.84 -7.25 -16.06
N ASN A 169 9.14 -7.54 -17.17
CA ASN A 169 8.44 -6.52 -17.95
C ASN A 169 7.24 -5.96 -17.17
N GLU A 170 6.49 -6.82 -16.48
CA GLU A 170 5.38 -6.43 -15.64
C GLU A 170 5.81 -5.56 -14.46
N VAL A 171 6.96 -5.84 -13.85
CA VAL A 171 7.57 -4.98 -12.82
C VAL A 171 7.91 -3.61 -13.40
N ARG A 172 8.53 -3.54 -14.58
CA ARG A 172 8.87 -2.27 -15.23
C ARG A 172 7.63 -1.45 -15.60
N ASP A 173 6.60 -2.10 -16.12
CA ASP A 173 5.32 -1.44 -16.44
C ASP A 173 4.62 -0.91 -15.18
N LEU A 174 4.63 -1.68 -14.09
CA LEU A 174 4.12 -1.23 -12.78
C LEU A 174 4.87 0.00 -12.27
N LEU A 175 6.20 -0.02 -12.30
CA LEU A 175 7.01 1.11 -11.84
C LEU A 175 6.79 2.35 -12.69
N ALA A 176 6.72 2.21 -14.03
CA ALA A 176 6.42 3.34 -14.91
C ALA A 176 5.02 3.91 -14.66
N TYR A 177 4.02 3.07 -14.42
CA TYR A 177 2.67 3.52 -14.04
C TYR A 177 2.66 4.32 -12.74
N LEU A 178 3.36 3.83 -11.72
CA LEU A 178 3.51 4.51 -10.42
C LEU A 178 4.27 5.84 -10.53
N LEU A 179 5.39 5.85 -11.25
CA LEU A 179 6.26 7.03 -11.39
C LEU A 179 5.69 8.09 -12.34
N SER A 180 4.85 7.69 -13.31
CA SER A 180 4.15 8.63 -14.20
C SER A 180 2.95 9.30 -13.55
N ARG A 181 2.61 8.98 -12.29
CA ARG A 181 1.39 9.45 -11.61
C ARG A 181 0.11 9.03 -12.34
N GLY A 182 0.15 7.92 -13.08
CA GLY A 182 -0.97 7.47 -13.91
C GLY A 182 -1.23 8.35 -15.12
N ASN A 183 -0.26 9.15 -15.56
CA ASN A 183 -0.39 9.97 -16.77
C ASN A 183 -0.03 9.13 -18.02
N PRO A 184 -0.99 8.74 -18.87
CA PRO A 184 -0.70 7.96 -20.08
C PRO A 184 0.15 8.70 -21.12
N ASN A 185 0.28 10.03 -21.01
CA ASN A 185 1.06 10.85 -21.93
C ASN A 185 2.51 11.10 -21.45
N ASP A 186 2.91 10.49 -20.34
CA ASP A 186 4.27 10.59 -19.79
C ASP A 186 5.32 10.05 -20.78
N ALA A 187 6.55 10.56 -20.68
CA ALA A 187 7.66 10.14 -21.53
C ALA A 187 7.98 8.64 -21.40
N MET A 188 7.68 8.01 -20.25
CA MET A 188 7.86 6.57 -20.04
C MET A 188 7.01 5.69 -20.96
N PHE A 189 5.92 6.22 -21.54
CA PHE A 189 5.01 5.47 -22.43
C PHE A 189 5.14 5.88 -23.90
N ARG A 190 6.00 6.85 -24.22
CA ARG A 190 6.26 7.26 -25.60
C ARG A 190 7.18 6.23 -26.26
N LYS A 191 6.91 5.95 -27.53
CA LYS A 191 7.71 5.07 -28.38
C LYS A 191 8.95 5.78 -28.89
#